data_AF-A0A7V9EZS7-F1
#
_entry.id   AF-A0A7V9EZS7-F1
#
_cell.length_a   1.000
_cell.length_b   1.000
_cell.length_c   1.000
_cell.angle_alpha   90.00
_cell.angle_beta   90.00
_cell.angle_gamma   90.00
#
_symmetry.space_group_name_H-M   'P 1'
#
loop_
_entity.id
_entity.type
_entity.pdbx_description
1 polymer ?
#
loop_
_entity_poly.entity_id
_entity_poly.type
_entity_poly.pdbx_seq_one_letter_code
_entity_poly.pdbx_strand_id
1 'polypeptide(L)'
;MVEAQTRTWQLAGPTGMLFLNAMALFTVTVLIGILNGLDLVEFSHSQLLTHVHAGTLGWITLSVFGAALWLFSQGRSLSDGELRRAKSTATLAAISITLYAAAFYIGNTTLRVIVGALTLLAIGAFHGWALRARKQILMTIPHLAMLAGLTSLVIGSVLGVLLGLQTAGVDISTRLFAGHPATMVIGYLLLAGMAIT
;
A
#
# COMPACT_ATOMS: atom_id res chain seq x y z
N MET A 1 -33.44 2.77 12.13
CA MET A 1 -32.30 1.82 12.19
C MET A 1 -31.74 1.47 10.81
N VAL A 2 -32.57 1.11 9.82
CA VAL A 2 -32.14 0.76 8.45
C VAL A 2 -31.31 1.87 7.77
N GLU A 3 -31.67 3.13 7.96
CA GLU A 3 -31.00 4.27 7.33
C GLU A 3 -29.64 4.64 7.96
N ALA A 4 -29.41 4.28 9.22
CA ALA A 4 -28.10 4.38 9.86
C ALA A 4 -27.20 3.22 9.43
N GLN A 5 -27.79 2.06 9.16
CA GLN A 5 -27.11 0.88 8.66
C GLN A 5 -26.69 1.06 7.19
N THR A 6 -27.42 1.76 6.33
CA THR A 6 -26.96 2.01 4.94
C THR A 6 -25.78 3.00 4.85
N ARG A 7 -25.61 3.89 5.84
CA ARG A 7 -24.54 4.90 5.86
C ARG A 7 -23.15 4.33 6.16
N THR A 8 -23.05 3.23 6.91
CA THR A 8 -21.76 2.65 7.35
C THR A 8 -21.09 1.71 6.35
N TRP A 9 -21.76 1.32 5.25
CA TRP A 9 -21.24 0.32 4.29
C TRP A 9 -20.99 0.84 2.88
N GLN A 10 -21.00 2.17 2.66
CA GLN A 10 -20.79 2.73 1.31
C GLN A 10 -19.44 2.31 0.69
N LEU A 11 -18.43 2.04 1.53
CA LEU A 11 -17.09 1.58 1.13
C LEU A 11 -16.83 0.10 1.39
N ALA A 12 -17.84 -0.68 1.78
CA ALA A 12 -17.68 -2.12 2.07
C ALA A 12 -17.10 -2.91 0.89
N GLY A 13 -17.61 -2.66 -0.32
CA GLY A 13 -17.10 -3.29 -1.55
C GLY A 13 -15.62 -2.97 -1.81
N PRO A 14 -15.22 -1.69 -1.89
CA PRO A 14 -13.82 -1.29 -2.05
C PRO A 14 -12.90 -1.82 -0.94
N THR A 15 -13.32 -1.75 0.31
CA THR A 15 -12.56 -2.28 1.45
C THR A 15 -12.38 -3.80 1.34
N GLY A 16 -13.45 -4.54 1.02
CA GLY A 16 -13.39 -6.00 0.81
C GLY A 16 -12.49 -6.38 -0.37
N MET A 17 -12.53 -5.62 -1.48
CA MET A 17 -11.64 -5.81 -2.62
C MET A 17 -10.16 -5.62 -2.23
N LEU A 18 -9.84 -4.58 -1.45
CA LEU A 18 -8.48 -4.35 -0.96
C LEU A 18 -8.00 -5.52 -0.09
N PHE A 19 -8.82 -5.99 0.85
CA PHE A 19 -8.47 -7.15 1.68
C PHE A 19 -8.34 -8.45 0.88
N LEU A 20 -9.18 -8.68 -0.13
CA LEU A 20 -9.07 -9.85 -0.99
C LEU A 20 -7.76 -9.85 -1.80
N ASN A 21 -7.41 -8.70 -2.39
CA ASN A 21 -6.11 -8.55 -3.07
C ASN A 21 -4.95 -8.68 -2.09
N ALA A 22 -5.08 -8.16 -0.87
CA ALA A 22 -4.10 -8.36 0.18
C ALA A 22 -3.89 -9.84 0.48
N MET A 23 -4.97 -10.62 0.66
CA MET A 23 -4.87 -12.07 0.91
C MET A 23 -4.24 -12.85 -0.24
N ALA A 24 -4.51 -12.45 -1.49
CA ALA A 24 -3.83 -13.04 -2.64
C ALA A 24 -2.31 -12.80 -2.58
N LEU A 25 -1.89 -11.55 -2.33
CA LEU A 25 -0.46 -11.21 -2.22
C LEU A 25 0.20 -11.81 -0.96
N PHE A 26 -0.55 -11.94 0.13
CA PHE A 26 -0.12 -12.64 1.34
C PHE A 26 0.21 -14.10 1.03
N THR A 27 -0.66 -14.77 0.27
CA THR A 27 -0.44 -16.15 -0.16
C THR A 27 0.84 -16.26 -0.99
N VAL A 28 1.05 -15.34 -1.95
CA VAL A 28 2.27 -15.32 -2.77
C VAL A 28 3.53 -15.19 -1.90
N THR A 29 3.56 -14.21 -0.99
CA THR A 29 4.75 -14.01 -0.14
C THR A 29 4.99 -15.21 0.77
N VAL A 30 3.96 -15.77 1.41
CA VAL A 30 4.10 -16.92 2.31
C VAL A 30 4.58 -18.15 1.56
N LEU A 31 4.06 -18.44 0.37
CA LEU A 31 4.50 -19.57 -0.43
C LEU A 31 5.97 -19.47 -0.82
N ILE A 32 6.42 -18.29 -1.31
CA ILE A 32 7.84 -18.09 -1.63
C ILE A 32 8.69 -18.27 -0.37
N GLY A 33 8.26 -17.69 0.76
CA GLY A 33 8.99 -17.76 2.03
C GLY A 33 9.13 -19.19 2.58
N ILE A 34 8.05 -19.97 2.57
CA ILE A 34 8.04 -21.37 3.06
C ILE A 34 8.88 -22.26 2.13
N LEU A 35 8.65 -22.19 0.82
CA LEU A 35 9.36 -23.03 -0.14
C LEU A 35 10.87 -22.74 -0.15
N ASN A 36 11.24 -21.46 0.02
CA ASN A 36 12.64 -21.08 0.14
C ASN A 36 13.23 -21.48 1.49
N GLY A 37 12.55 -21.21 2.61
CA GLY A 37 13.05 -21.46 3.95
C GLY A 37 13.14 -22.95 4.32
N LEU A 38 12.46 -23.82 3.59
CA LEU A 38 12.56 -25.28 3.70
C LEU A 38 13.51 -25.90 2.65
N ASP A 39 14.22 -25.07 1.87
CA ASP A 39 15.11 -25.50 0.78
C ASP A 39 14.43 -26.40 -0.27
N LEU A 40 13.11 -26.23 -0.46
CA LEU A 40 12.32 -27.02 -1.43
C LEU A 40 12.40 -26.43 -2.84
N VAL A 41 12.64 -25.12 -2.96
CA VAL A 41 12.76 -24.40 -4.24
C VAL A 41 13.85 -23.34 -4.14
N GLU A 42 14.77 -23.35 -5.11
CA GLU A 42 15.76 -22.28 -5.29
C GLU A 42 15.17 -21.15 -6.13
N PHE A 43 15.02 -19.97 -5.52
CA PHE A 43 14.47 -18.79 -6.18
C PHE A 43 15.57 -17.84 -6.64
N SER A 44 15.36 -17.20 -7.79
CA SER A 44 16.21 -16.07 -8.21
C SER A 44 16.09 -14.90 -7.24
N HIS A 45 17.11 -14.05 -7.19
CA HIS A 45 17.09 -12.82 -6.39
C HIS A 45 15.84 -11.96 -6.65
N SER A 46 15.37 -11.90 -7.89
CA SER A 46 14.14 -11.19 -8.28
C SER A 46 12.86 -11.78 -7.64
N GLN A 47 12.77 -13.09 -7.55
CA GLN A 47 11.65 -13.78 -6.90
C GLN A 47 11.72 -13.62 -5.38
N LEU A 48 12.92 -13.61 -4.79
CA LEU A 48 13.11 -13.28 -3.37
C LEU A 48 12.72 -11.82 -3.07
N LEU A 49 13.06 -10.87 -3.96
CA LEU A 49 12.57 -9.51 -3.84
C LEU A 49 11.04 -9.43 -3.97
N THR A 50 10.41 -10.33 -4.74
CA THR A 50 8.95 -10.43 -4.79
C THR A 50 8.38 -10.83 -3.45
N HIS A 51 8.98 -11.78 -2.72
CA HIS A 51 8.54 -12.13 -1.36
C HIS A 51 8.50 -10.89 -0.46
N VAL A 52 9.56 -10.07 -0.46
CA VAL A 52 9.65 -8.85 0.35
C VAL A 52 8.61 -7.80 -0.07
N HIS A 53 8.48 -7.55 -1.37
CA HIS A 53 7.59 -6.50 -1.88
C HIS A 53 6.11 -6.91 -1.86
N ALA A 54 5.78 -8.18 -2.14
CA ALA A 54 4.44 -8.71 -1.92
C ALA A 54 4.07 -8.75 -0.43
N GLY A 55 5.05 -8.96 0.44
CA GLY A 55 4.93 -8.91 1.90
C GLY A 55 4.61 -7.51 2.41
N THR A 56 5.60 -6.62 2.39
CA THR A 56 5.49 -5.30 3.03
C THR A 56 4.65 -4.32 2.22
N LEU A 57 4.85 -4.26 0.90
CA LEU A 57 4.16 -3.32 0.03
C LEU A 57 2.83 -3.89 -0.47
N GLY A 58 2.74 -5.19 -0.71
CA GLY A 58 1.55 -5.87 -1.20
C GLY A 58 0.42 -5.96 -0.18
N TRP A 59 0.45 -7.00 0.65
CA TRP A 59 -0.69 -7.32 1.51
C TRP A 59 -0.87 -6.35 2.67
N ILE A 60 0.22 -5.88 3.30
CA ILE A 60 0.11 -4.93 4.42
C ILE A 60 -0.47 -3.60 3.93
N THR A 61 0.06 -3.02 2.85
CA THR A 61 -0.44 -1.73 2.35
C THR A 61 -1.89 -1.77 1.93
N LEU A 62 -2.31 -2.80 1.21
CA LEU A 62 -3.71 -2.96 0.82
C LEU A 62 -4.62 -3.13 2.05
N SER A 63 -4.16 -3.86 3.07
CA SER A 63 -4.89 -3.99 4.35
C SER A 63 -4.99 -2.66 5.10
N VAL A 64 -3.89 -1.91 5.16
CA VAL A 64 -3.85 -0.56 5.76
C VAL A 64 -4.76 0.41 5.00
N PHE A 65 -4.82 0.32 3.68
CA PHE A 65 -5.75 1.14 2.88
C PHE A 65 -7.20 0.75 3.17
N GLY A 66 -7.50 -0.55 3.29
CA GLY A 66 -8.83 -1.01 3.71
C GLY A 66 -9.23 -0.49 5.09
N ALA A 67 -8.31 -0.57 6.06
CA ALA A 67 -8.50 -0.03 7.41
C ALA A 67 -8.67 1.50 7.40
N ALA A 68 -7.87 2.23 6.61
CA ALA A 68 -7.98 3.67 6.45
C ALA A 68 -9.32 4.09 5.81
N LEU A 69 -9.80 3.36 4.79
CA LEU A 69 -11.13 3.61 4.21
C LEU A 69 -12.21 3.53 5.29
N TRP A 70 -12.16 2.49 6.13
CA TRP A 70 -13.09 2.33 7.24
C TRP A 70 -12.93 3.45 8.28
N LEU A 71 -11.70 3.68 8.77
CA LEU A 71 -11.39 4.66 9.81
C LEU A 71 -11.84 6.09 9.43
N PHE A 72 -11.57 6.53 8.20
CA PHE A 72 -11.91 7.88 7.75
C PHE A 72 -13.36 8.06 7.26
N SER A 73 -14.15 6.98 7.17
CA SER A 73 -15.56 7.03 6.78
C SER A 73 -16.54 6.59 7.88
N GLN A 74 -16.04 6.04 8.98
CA GLN A 74 -16.86 5.54 10.07
C GLN A 74 -17.82 6.63 10.59
N GLY A 75 -19.09 6.28 10.72
CA GLY A 75 -20.09 7.14 11.35
C GLY A 75 -20.56 8.34 10.50
N ARG A 76 -20.17 8.44 9.23
CA ARG A 76 -20.62 9.53 8.35
C ARG A 76 -21.05 9.03 6.97
N SER A 77 -21.92 9.81 6.32
CA SER A 77 -22.25 9.60 4.91
C SER A 77 -21.23 10.30 4.03
N LEU A 78 -20.72 9.60 3.01
CA LEU A 78 -19.86 10.18 1.98
C LEU A 78 -20.73 10.83 0.90
N SER A 79 -20.31 11.99 0.41
CA SER A 79 -20.87 12.56 -0.82
C SER A 79 -20.51 11.68 -2.02
N ASP A 80 -21.31 11.72 -3.09
CA ASP A 80 -21.06 10.90 -4.29
C ASP A 80 -19.66 11.12 -4.88
N GLY A 81 -19.18 12.37 -4.89
CA GLY A 81 -17.85 12.70 -5.38
C GLY A 81 -16.73 12.15 -4.49
N GLU A 82 -16.94 12.12 -3.18
CA GLU A 82 -15.99 11.51 -2.25
C GLU A 82 -15.98 9.99 -2.35
N LEU A 83 -17.16 9.38 -2.44
CA LEU A 83 -17.33 7.94 -2.64
C LEU A 83 -16.66 7.47 -3.94
N ARG A 84 -16.88 8.16 -5.06
CA ARG A 84 -16.21 7.86 -6.34
C ARG A 84 -14.70 7.95 -6.23
N ARG A 85 -14.18 8.97 -5.55
CA ARG A 85 -12.72 9.14 -5.35
C ARG A 85 -12.15 8.01 -4.52
N ALA A 86 -12.75 7.68 -3.37
CA ALA A 86 -12.32 6.56 -2.53
C ALA A 86 -12.30 5.24 -3.30
N LYS A 87 -13.36 4.96 -4.09
CA LYS A 87 -13.45 3.77 -4.95
C LYS A 87 -12.32 3.73 -5.99
N SER A 88 -12.10 4.85 -6.67
CA SER A 88 -11.07 4.96 -7.71
C SER A 88 -9.67 4.78 -7.15
N THR A 89 -9.33 5.46 -6.04
CA THR A 89 -8.00 5.33 -5.41
C THR A 89 -7.76 3.92 -4.87
N ALA A 90 -8.78 3.27 -4.29
CA ALA A 90 -8.70 1.89 -3.86
C ALA A 90 -8.47 0.91 -5.03
N THR A 91 -9.20 1.09 -6.13
CA THR A 91 -9.06 0.26 -7.34
C THR A 91 -7.69 0.43 -7.97
N LEU A 92 -7.25 1.69 -8.12
CA LEU A 92 -5.93 2.03 -8.66
C LEU A 92 -4.82 1.38 -7.81
N ALA A 93 -4.92 1.49 -6.48
CA ALA A 93 -3.96 0.87 -5.57
C ALA A 93 -3.92 -0.66 -5.69
N ALA A 94 -5.09 -1.32 -5.69
CA ALA A 94 -5.17 -2.77 -5.83
C ALA A 94 -4.50 -3.26 -7.13
N ILE A 95 -4.80 -2.61 -8.25
CA ILE A 95 -4.23 -2.96 -9.56
C ILE A 95 -2.73 -2.68 -9.58
N SER A 96 -2.31 -1.46 -9.24
CA SER A 96 -0.90 -1.06 -9.38
C SER A 96 0.02 -1.89 -8.48
N ILE A 97 -0.39 -2.14 -7.23
CA ILE A 97 0.41 -2.91 -6.27
C ILE A 97 0.53 -4.38 -6.71
N THR A 98 -0.54 -4.97 -7.22
CA THR A 98 -0.52 -6.34 -7.75
C THR A 98 0.40 -6.45 -8.97
N LEU A 99 0.29 -5.50 -9.91
CA LEU A 99 1.19 -5.42 -11.05
C LEU A 99 2.65 -5.21 -10.62
N TYR A 100 2.89 -4.45 -9.55
CA TYR A 100 4.23 -4.19 -9.06
C TYR A 100 4.88 -5.45 -8.49
N ALA A 101 4.14 -6.23 -7.70
CA ALA A 101 4.58 -7.54 -7.24
C ALA A 101 4.90 -8.48 -8.42
N ALA A 102 4.05 -8.51 -9.45
CA ALA A 102 4.30 -9.28 -10.66
C ALA A 102 5.56 -8.81 -11.42
N ALA A 103 5.80 -7.51 -11.51
CA ALA A 103 7.00 -6.94 -12.13
C ALA A 103 8.30 -7.35 -11.40
N PHE A 104 8.25 -7.47 -10.07
CA PHE A 104 9.35 -8.05 -9.32
C PHE A 104 9.59 -9.51 -9.68
N TYR A 105 8.53 -10.30 -9.74
CA TYR A 105 8.62 -11.74 -10.01
C TYR A 105 9.23 -12.02 -11.38
N ILE A 106 8.80 -11.26 -12.39
CA ILE A 106 9.29 -11.37 -13.77
C ILE A 106 10.78 -10.99 -13.89
N GLY A 107 11.32 -10.18 -12.96
CA GLY A 107 12.73 -9.79 -13.03
C GLY A 107 13.04 -8.63 -13.97
N ASN A 108 12.03 -7.99 -14.57
CA ASN A 108 12.23 -6.94 -15.57
C ASN A 108 12.40 -5.55 -14.92
N THR A 109 13.61 -4.99 -14.98
CA THR A 109 13.94 -3.69 -14.36
C THR A 109 13.11 -2.54 -14.92
N THR A 110 12.92 -2.45 -16.25
CA THR A 110 12.12 -1.38 -16.87
C THR A 110 10.67 -1.44 -16.39
N LEU A 111 10.09 -2.64 -16.35
CA LEU A 111 8.72 -2.83 -15.87
C LEU A 111 8.59 -2.45 -14.38
N ARG A 112 9.57 -2.79 -13.54
CA ARG A 112 9.60 -2.37 -12.13
C ARG A 112 9.59 -0.85 -11.99
N VAL A 113 10.39 -0.12 -12.78
CA VAL A 113 10.41 1.35 -12.71
C VAL A 113 9.06 1.93 -13.12
N ILE A 114 8.50 1.49 -14.25
CA ILE A 114 7.22 2.00 -14.77
C ILE A 114 6.09 1.71 -13.77
N VAL A 115 5.95 0.46 -13.34
CA VAL A 115 4.87 0.05 -12.44
C VAL A 115 5.09 0.59 -11.02
N GLY A 116 6.34 0.77 -10.59
CA GLY A 116 6.68 1.43 -9.34
C GLY A 116 6.24 2.90 -9.33
N ALA A 117 6.44 3.63 -10.44
CA ALA A 117 5.93 4.99 -10.58
C ALA A 117 4.38 5.04 -10.57
N LEU A 118 3.71 4.10 -11.24
CA LEU A 118 2.25 3.97 -11.17
C LEU A 118 1.77 3.68 -9.74
N THR A 119 2.49 2.85 -9.01
CA THR A 119 2.19 2.52 -7.61
C THR A 119 2.38 3.73 -6.70
N LEU A 120 3.43 4.53 -6.90
CA LEU A 120 3.61 5.80 -6.21
C LEU A 120 2.44 6.76 -6.47
N LEU A 121 1.97 6.86 -7.72
CA LEU A 121 0.80 7.68 -8.05
C LEU A 121 -0.46 7.17 -7.33
N ALA A 122 -0.67 5.85 -7.26
CA ALA A 122 -1.79 5.24 -6.55
C ALA A 122 -1.75 5.55 -5.05
N ILE A 123 -0.58 5.38 -4.43
CA ILE A 123 -0.35 5.69 -3.02
C ILE A 123 -0.57 7.17 -2.74
N GLY A 124 -0.02 8.07 -3.58
CA GLY A 124 -0.22 9.51 -3.46
C GLY A 124 -1.67 9.93 -3.62
N ALA A 125 -2.39 9.32 -4.56
CA ALA A 125 -3.82 9.57 -4.76
C ALA A 125 -4.66 9.11 -3.56
N PHE A 126 -4.38 7.93 -3.00
CA PHE A 126 -5.03 7.42 -1.80
C PHE A 126 -4.75 8.31 -0.58
N HIS A 127 -3.48 8.68 -0.37
CA HIS A 127 -3.10 9.60 0.69
C HIS A 127 -3.79 10.97 0.54
N GLY A 128 -3.84 11.50 -0.69
CA GLY A 128 -4.57 12.73 -1.00
C GLY A 128 -6.07 12.64 -0.74
N TRP A 129 -6.69 11.46 -0.85
CA TRP A 129 -8.05 11.23 -0.42
C TRP A 129 -8.16 11.29 1.12
N ALA A 130 -7.30 10.57 1.85
CA ALA A 130 -7.32 10.55 3.32
C ALA A 130 -7.10 11.94 3.93
N LEU A 131 -6.18 12.73 3.38
CA LEU A 131 -5.95 14.12 3.78
C LEU A 131 -7.18 15.02 3.57
N ARG A 132 -8.03 14.71 2.58
CA ARG A 132 -9.29 15.45 2.36
C ARG A 132 -10.38 14.98 3.32
N ALA A 133 -10.50 13.67 3.52
CA ALA A 133 -11.45 13.06 4.45
C ALA A 133 -11.28 13.58 5.89
N ARG A 134 -10.03 13.87 6.31
CA ARG A 134 -9.72 14.46 7.63
C ARG A 134 -10.52 15.73 7.96
N LYS A 135 -10.94 16.51 6.95
CA LYS A 135 -11.68 17.76 7.14
C LYS A 135 -13.14 17.54 7.53
N GLN A 136 -13.62 16.30 7.44
CA GLN A 136 -15.02 15.92 7.62
C GLN A 136 -15.23 15.04 8.87
N ILE A 137 -14.19 14.85 9.68
CA ILE A 137 -14.20 13.98 10.86
C ILE A 137 -13.53 14.67 12.06
N LEU A 138 -13.83 14.19 13.26
CA LEU A 138 -13.06 14.51 14.46
C LEU A 138 -11.79 13.66 14.47
N MET A 139 -10.64 14.32 14.39
CA MET A 139 -9.35 13.65 14.40
C MET A 139 -9.00 13.15 15.80
N THR A 140 -8.70 11.86 15.90
CA THR A 140 -8.20 11.21 17.12
C THR A 140 -6.76 10.71 16.89
N ILE A 141 -6.12 10.17 17.93
CA ILE A 141 -4.76 9.62 17.84
C ILE A 141 -4.62 8.55 16.74
N PRO A 142 -5.52 7.54 16.61
CA PRO A 142 -5.51 6.61 15.48
C PRO A 142 -5.48 7.28 14.10
N HIS A 143 -6.27 8.35 13.91
CA HIS A 143 -6.29 9.08 12.64
C HIS A 143 -4.97 9.79 12.36
N LEU A 144 -4.35 10.38 13.38
CA LEU A 144 -3.05 11.04 13.25
C LEU A 144 -1.94 10.03 12.95
N ALA A 145 -1.90 8.91 13.66
CA ALA A 145 -0.96 7.82 13.41
C ALA A 145 -1.13 7.25 12.00
N MET A 146 -2.38 7.04 11.55
CA MET A 146 -2.67 6.59 10.18
C MET A 146 -2.19 7.59 9.12
N LEU A 147 -2.49 8.89 9.27
CA LEU A 147 -2.01 9.90 8.31
C LEU A 147 -0.49 10.01 8.31
N ALA A 148 0.15 9.94 9.47
CA ALA A 148 1.61 9.96 9.58
C ALA A 148 2.23 8.75 8.88
N GLY A 149 1.69 7.55 9.13
CA GLY A 149 2.10 6.32 8.44
C GLY A 149 1.93 6.42 6.92
N LEU A 150 0.77 6.89 6.43
CA LEU A 150 0.54 7.10 4.99
C LEU A 150 1.49 8.16 4.40
N THR A 151 1.86 9.19 5.16
CA THR A 151 2.84 10.20 4.74
C THR A 151 4.22 9.56 4.58
N SER A 152 4.66 8.80 5.58
CA SER A 152 5.91 8.03 5.50
C SER A 152 5.89 7.03 4.34
N LEU A 153 4.76 6.39 4.06
CA LEU A 153 4.61 5.51 2.89
C LEU A 153 4.84 6.26 1.57
N VAL A 154 4.30 7.48 1.41
CA VAL A 154 4.55 8.32 0.23
C VAL A 154 6.04 8.63 0.11
N ILE A 155 6.68 9.09 1.19
CA ILE A 155 8.12 9.41 1.20
C ILE A 155 8.94 8.17 0.84
N GLY A 156 8.69 7.05 1.51
CA GLY A 156 9.36 5.78 1.25
C GLY A 156 9.16 5.31 -0.19
N SER A 157 7.97 5.50 -0.76
CA SER A 157 7.67 5.16 -2.16
C SER A 157 8.43 6.01 -3.16
N VAL A 158 8.62 7.31 -2.89
CA VAL A 158 9.49 8.17 -3.70
C VAL A 158 10.92 7.64 -3.68
N LEU A 159 11.46 7.33 -2.49
CA LEU A 159 12.79 6.75 -2.37
C LEU A 159 12.90 5.40 -3.11
N GLY A 160 11.85 4.58 -3.08
CA GLY A 160 11.80 3.30 -3.79
C GLY A 160 11.84 3.45 -5.31
N VAL A 161 11.12 4.42 -5.88
CA VAL A 161 11.17 4.71 -7.32
C VAL A 161 12.54 5.23 -7.74
N LEU A 162 13.16 6.11 -6.93
CA LEU A 162 14.52 6.58 -7.18
C LEU A 162 15.53 5.43 -7.16
N LEU A 163 15.42 4.50 -6.20
CA LEU A 163 16.25 3.29 -6.19
C LEU A 163 15.99 2.42 -7.42
N GLY A 164 14.74 2.29 -7.87
CA GLY A 164 14.40 1.60 -9.11
C GLY A 164 15.11 2.20 -10.32
N LEU A 165 15.09 3.54 -10.45
CA LEU A 165 15.81 4.27 -11.50
C LEU A 165 17.33 4.04 -11.41
N GLN A 166 17.88 4.01 -10.20
CA GLN A 166 19.30 3.69 -9.99
C GLN A 166 19.65 2.28 -10.47
N THR A 167 18.83 1.28 -10.16
CA THR A 167 19.02 -0.09 -10.67
C THR A 167 18.84 -0.19 -12.19
N ALA A 168 18.17 0.78 -12.80
CA ALA A 168 18.04 0.91 -14.26
C ALA A 168 19.19 1.69 -14.91
N GLY A 169 20.20 2.12 -14.14
CA GLY A 169 21.40 2.80 -14.63
C GLY A 169 21.39 4.32 -14.52
N VAL A 170 20.40 4.92 -13.85
CA VAL A 170 20.39 6.37 -13.58
C VAL A 170 21.30 6.69 -12.39
N ASP A 171 22.23 7.63 -12.54
CA ASP A 171 23.13 8.01 -11.44
C ASP A 171 22.39 8.85 -10.38
N ILE A 172 22.22 8.26 -9.19
CA ILE A 172 21.51 8.85 -8.04
C ILE A 172 22.29 8.48 -6.77
N SER A 173 22.22 9.33 -5.73
CA SER A 173 22.92 9.13 -4.46
C SER A 173 22.71 7.74 -3.83
N THR A 174 23.81 7.09 -3.42
CA THR A 174 23.80 5.78 -2.74
C THR A 174 23.19 5.80 -1.34
N ARG A 175 23.04 6.99 -0.72
CA ARG A 175 22.41 7.13 0.62
C ARG A 175 20.93 6.74 0.63
N LEU A 176 20.30 6.63 -0.55
CA LEU A 176 18.90 6.21 -0.70
C LEU A 176 18.66 4.76 -0.25
N PHE A 177 19.67 3.88 -0.35
CA PHE A 177 19.54 2.46 -0.01
C PHE A 177 19.19 2.22 1.45
N ALA A 178 19.73 3.03 2.38
CA ALA A 178 19.41 2.91 3.80
C ALA A 178 18.14 3.71 4.16
N GLY A 179 17.91 4.85 3.51
CA GLY A 179 16.76 5.72 3.78
C GLY A 179 15.42 5.10 3.42
N HIS A 180 15.34 4.37 2.31
CA HIS A 180 14.12 3.72 1.86
C HIS A 180 13.57 2.69 2.88
N PRO A 181 14.28 1.61 3.24
CA PRO A 181 13.76 0.61 4.17
C PRO A 181 13.47 1.18 5.56
N ALA A 182 14.30 2.11 6.06
CA ALA A 182 14.04 2.77 7.35
C ALA A 182 12.72 3.55 7.33
N THR A 183 12.43 4.30 6.26
CA THR A 183 11.17 5.04 6.10
C THR A 183 9.97 4.11 5.99
N MET A 184 10.11 2.99 5.26
CA MET A 184 9.03 2.03 5.06
C MET A 184 8.70 1.23 6.33
N VAL A 185 9.72 0.77 7.06
CA VAL A 185 9.50 -0.07 8.25
C VAL A 185 9.16 0.76 9.48
N ILE A 186 10.02 1.70 9.86
CA ILE A 186 9.85 2.48 11.09
C ILE A 186 8.81 3.58 10.87
N GLY A 187 8.95 4.34 9.78
CA GLY A 187 8.05 5.46 9.50
C GLY A 187 6.64 5.00 9.14
N TYR A 188 6.52 3.97 8.31
CA TYR A 188 5.20 3.53 7.83
C TYR A 188 4.61 2.37 8.67
N LEU A 189 5.23 1.19 8.70
CA LEU A 189 4.59 0.00 9.29
C LEU A 189 4.29 0.18 10.78
N LEU A 190 5.22 0.75 11.55
CA LEU A 190 5.02 0.96 12.98
C LEU A 190 3.87 1.95 13.25
N LEU A 191 3.84 3.08 12.55
CA LEU A 191 2.77 4.08 12.71
C LEU A 191 1.40 3.55 12.26
N ALA A 192 1.36 2.84 11.14
CA ALA A 192 0.15 2.20 10.65
C ALA A 192 -0.35 1.11 11.62
N GLY A 193 0.57 0.34 12.22
CA GLY A 193 0.24 -0.64 13.25
C GLY A 193 -0.39 0.00 14.48
N MET A 194 0.24 1.04 15.04
CA MET A 194 -0.31 1.79 16.19
C MET A 194 -1.68 2.42 15.93
N ALA A 195 -2.03 2.67 14.66
CA ALA A 195 -3.32 3.24 14.31
C ALA A 195 -4.47 2.21 14.32
N ILE A 196 -4.16 0.91 14.26
CA ILE A 196 -5.14 -0.17 14.05
C ILE A 196 -5.29 -1.07 15.30
N THR A 197 -4.36 -0.97 16.26
CA THR A 197 -4.42 -1.63 17.58
C THR A 197 -5.27 -0.87 18.58
#